data_AF-A0A6M7TM98-F1
#
_entry.id   AF-A0A6M7TM98-F1
#
_cell.length_a   1.000
_cell.length_b   1.000
_cell.length_c   1.000
_cell.angle_alpha   90.00
_cell.angle_beta   90.00
_cell.angle_gamma   90.00
#
_symmetry.space_group_name_H-M   'P 1'
#
loop_
_entity.id
_entity.type
_entity.pdbx_description
1 polymer ?
#
loop_
_entity_poly.entity_id
_entity_poly.type
_entity_poly.pdbx_seq_one_letter_code
_entity_poly.pdbx_strand_id
1 'polypeptide(L)'
;MPVRGDKETARALRALSQQVAVPLGVTSRFALQPTLKAARANAKALPLKESTGTLAASLVIRQKPRTSKLNPTFQVGPNAGFQRNTEFGPRRPVKYAHLVEFGTAPHYQPGRGVVHPGSAPHPFMAPAYYSTRDQVVKRFGDKIGPEMEKRAAKLAAKLPK
;
A
#
# COMPACT_ATOMS: atom_id res chain seq x y z
N MET A 1 3.23 -1.30 -38.37
CA MET A 1 3.23 -2.76 -38.65
C MET A 1 1.78 -3.22 -38.77
N PRO A 2 1.27 -3.50 -39.98
CA PRO A 2 -0.02 -4.16 -40.13
C PRO A 2 0.06 -5.54 -39.48
N VAL A 3 -0.84 -5.83 -38.54
CA VAL A 3 -0.93 -7.13 -37.86
C VAL A 3 -1.68 -8.08 -38.79
N ARG A 4 -1.04 -9.16 -39.26
CA ARG A 4 -1.63 -10.13 -40.17
C ARG A 4 -1.88 -11.44 -39.43
N GLY A 5 -3.13 -11.62 -38.98
CA GLY A 5 -3.60 -12.87 -38.39
C GLY A 5 -3.65 -12.91 -36.87
N ASP A 6 -4.20 -14.02 -36.37
CA ASP A 6 -4.53 -14.30 -34.98
C ASP A 6 -3.29 -14.37 -34.06
N LYS A 7 -2.23 -15.08 -34.49
CA LYS A 7 -0.98 -15.25 -33.73
C LYS A 7 -0.26 -13.92 -33.50
N GLU A 8 -0.23 -13.07 -34.53
CA GLU A 8 0.41 -11.77 -34.46
C GLU A 8 -0.37 -10.81 -33.56
N THR A 9 -1.70 -10.86 -33.65
CA THR A 9 -2.61 -10.10 -32.78
C THR A 9 -2.43 -10.52 -31.32
N ALA A 10 -2.41 -11.83 -31.03
CA ALA A 10 -2.19 -12.34 -29.68
C ALA A 10 -0.82 -11.91 -29.11
N ARG A 11 0.23 -11.93 -29.93
CA ARG A 11 1.57 -11.46 -29.54
C ARG A 11 1.57 -9.94 -29.24
N ALA A 12 0.93 -9.13 -30.07
CA ALA A 12 0.81 -7.69 -29.85
C ALA A 12 0.04 -7.38 -28.56
N LEU A 13 -1.07 -8.07 -28.28
CA LEU A 13 -1.83 -7.92 -27.04
C LEU A 13 -1.02 -8.31 -25.80
N ARG A 14 -0.23 -9.39 -25.87
CA ARG A 14 0.68 -9.77 -24.78
C ARG A 14 1.76 -8.71 -24.57
N ALA A 15 2.34 -8.16 -25.64
CA ALA A 15 3.32 -7.09 -25.54
C ALA A 15 2.71 -5.83 -24.91
N LEU A 16 1.49 -5.45 -25.32
CA LEU A 16 0.74 -4.34 -24.73
C LEU A 16 0.54 -4.52 -23.23
N SER A 17 0.15 -5.72 -22.79
CA SER A 17 -0.09 -6.03 -21.37
C SER A 17 1.14 -5.79 -20.48
N GLN A 18 2.36 -5.96 -21.03
CA GLN A 18 3.61 -5.70 -20.32
C GLN A 18 3.91 -4.21 -20.14
N GLN A 19 3.28 -3.34 -20.95
CA GLN A 19 3.53 -1.90 -20.93
C GLN A 19 2.65 -1.15 -19.93
N VAL A 20 1.51 -1.73 -19.54
CA VAL A 20 0.53 -1.09 -18.64
C VAL A 20 0.96 -1.14 -17.16
N ALA A 21 1.78 -2.13 -16.79
CA ALA A 21 2.19 -2.34 -15.39
C ALA A 21 2.94 -1.14 -14.77
N VAL A 22 3.78 -0.47 -15.55
CA VAL A 22 4.57 0.68 -15.06
C VAL A 22 3.67 1.90 -14.79
N PRO A 23 2.84 2.37 -15.73
CA PRO A 23 1.84 3.41 -15.48
C PRO A 23 0.93 3.09 -14.28
N LEU A 24 0.39 1.87 -14.20
CA LEU A 24 -0.44 1.44 -13.07
C LEU A 24 0.31 1.53 -11.73
N GLY A 25 1.59 1.16 -11.72
CA GLY A 25 2.41 1.22 -10.51
C GLY A 25 2.74 2.65 -10.07
N VAL A 26 2.99 3.56 -11.00
CA VAL A 26 3.28 4.98 -10.70
C VAL A 26 2.01 5.68 -10.21
N THR A 27 0.91 5.49 -10.93
CA THR A 27 -0.40 6.10 -10.63
C THR A 27 -0.96 5.63 -9.30
N SER A 28 -0.94 4.33 -9.02
CA SER A 28 -1.40 3.78 -7.73
C SER A 28 -0.62 4.35 -6.55
N ARG A 29 0.72 4.44 -6.66
CA ARG A 29 1.56 5.02 -5.61
C ARG A 29 1.31 6.51 -5.41
N PHE A 30 1.03 7.25 -6.48
CA PHE A 30 0.67 8.66 -6.41
C PHE A 30 -0.72 8.87 -5.78
N ALA A 31 -1.69 8.05 -6.18
CA ALA A 31 -3.07 8.13 -5.73
C ALA A 31 -3.19 7.85 -4.23
N LEU A 32 -2.42 6.89 -3.70
CA LEU A 32 -2.44 6.49 -2.28
C LEU A 32 -1.64 7.41 -1.33
N GLN A 33 -0.93 8.42 -1.83
CA GLN A 33 -0.17 9.35 -0.97
C GLN A 33 -1.00 10.03 0.13
N PRO A 34 -2.24 10.53 -0.15
CA PRO A 34 -3.07 11.14 0.89
C PRO A 34 -3.41 10.14 2.00
N THR A 35 -3.79 8.91 1.65
CA THR A 35 -4.08 7.85 2.62
C THR A 35 -2.86 7.53 3.47
N LEU A 36 -1.66 7.43 2.86
CA LEU A 36 -0.42 7.23 3.61
C LEU A 36 -0.13 8.39 4.57
N LYS A 37 -0.32 9.63 4.12
CA LYS A 37 -0.13 10.83 4.95
C LYS A 37 -1.10 10.86 6.12
N ALA A 38 -2.38 10.60 5.87
CA ALA A 38 -3.41 10.53 6.91
C ALA A 38 -3.13 9.40 7.91
N ALA A 39 -2.80 8.19 7.43
CA ALA A 39 -2.49 7.06 8.31
C ALA A 39 -1.28 7.35 9.21
N ARG A 40 -0.24 8.01 8.67
CA ARG A 40 0.92 8.45 9.45
C ARG A 40 0.57 9.52 10.48
N ALA A 41 -0.30 10.46 10.13
CA ALA A 41 -0.77 11.49 11.05
C ALA A 41 -1.57 10.86 12.21
N ASN A 42 -2.53 10.00 11.88
CA ASN A 42 -3.32 9.26 12.87
C ASN A 42 -2.43 8.42 13.79
N ALA A 43 -1.47 7.67 13.22
CA ALA A 43 -0.54 6.86 13.99
C ALA A 43 0.37 7.67 14.95
N LYS A 44 0.67 8.93 14.61
CA LYS A 44 1.43 9.84 15.49
C LYS A 44 0.57 10.46 16.59
N ALA A 45 -0.72 10.64 16.32
CA ALA A 45 -1.68 11.21 17.27
C ALA A 45 -2.22 10.18 18.29
N LEU A 46 -1.81 8.90 18.17
CA LEU A 46 -2.27 7.86 19.09
C LEU A 46 -1.78 8.14 20.52
N PRO A 47 -2.64 7.98 21.54
CA PRO A 47 -2.30 8.16 22.94
C PRO A 47 -1.54 6.93 23.47
N LEU A 48 -0.41 6.60 22.86
CA LEU A 48 0.42 5.46 23.25
C LEU A 48 1.24 5.83 24.49
N LYS A 49 1.32 4.91 25.46
CA LYS A 49 2.24 5.03 26.61
C LYS A 49 3.70 5.18 26.17
N GLU A 50 4.07 4.54 25.06
CA GLU A 50 5.40 4.59 24.48
C GLU A 50 5.37 5.29 23.11
N SER A 51 5.73 6.56 23.07
CA SER A 51 5.79 7.34 21.82
C SER A 51 7.09 7.10 21.06
N THR A 52 7.25 5.90 20.49
CA THR A 52 8.46 5.55 19.73
C THR A 52 8.44 6.04 18.27
N GLY A 53 7.27 6.47 17.76
CA GLY A 53 7.05 6.86 16.37
C GLY A 53 7.27 5.72 15.34
N THR A 54 7.55 4.50 15.79
CA THR A 54 7.92 3.35 14.96
C THR A 54 6.80 2.91 14.04
N LEU A 55 5.56 2.91 14.53
CA LEU A 55 4.38 2.55 13.75
C LEU A 55 4.24 3.48 12.54
N ALA A 56 4.22 4.80 12.77
CA ALA A 56 4.10 5.79 11.70
C ALA A 56 5.25 5.69 10.69
N ALA A 57 6.49 5.49 11.16
CA ALA A 57 7.66 5.34 10.29
C ALA A 57 7.60 4.08 9.42
N SER A 58 6.96 3.01 9.91
CA SER A 58 6.84 1.75 9.17
C SER A 58 5.83 1.78 8.02
N LEU A 59 4.90 2.74 8.02
CA LEU A 59 3.82 2.79 7.03
C LEU A 59 4.38 3.16 5.65
N VAL A 60 4.05 2.36 4.65
CA VAL A 60 4.48 2.50 3.26
C VAL A 60 3.36 2.12 2.30
N ILE A 61 3.46 2.58 1.06
CA ILE A 61 2.64 2.07 -0.05
C ILE A 61 3.38 0.92 -0.71
N ARG A 62 2.72 -0.23 -0.85
CA ARG A 62 3.29 -1.43 -1.47
C ARG A 62 2.32 -2.10 -2.40
N GLN A 63 2.88 -2.70 -3.45
CA GLN A 63 2.16 -3.67 -4.25
C GLN A 63 2.10 -4.99 -3.47
N LYS A 64 0.94 -5.62 -3.43
CA LYS A 64 0.79 -6.96 -2.86
C LYS A 64 1.54 -7.96 -3.76
N PRO A 65 2.35 -8.87 -3.18
CA PRO A 65 3.06 -9.88 -3.96
C PRO A 65 2.05 -10.79 -4.68
N ARG A 66 2.50 -11.42 -5.78
CA ARG A 66 1.69 -12.36 -6.57
C ARG A 66 0.40 -11.75 -7.14
N THR A 67 0.39 -10.44 -7.39
CA THR A 67 -0.70 -9.77 -8.11
C THR A 67 -0.45 -9.76 -9.61
N SER A 68 -1.53 -9.69 -10.39
CA SER A 68 -1.45 -9.58 -11.85
C SER A 68 -0.73 -8.29 -12.26
N LYS A 69 0.00 -8.33 -13.39
CA LYS A 69 0.59 -7.13 -14.00
C LYS A 69 -0.48 -6.18 -14.56
N LEU A 70 -1.64 -6.71 -14.93
CA LEU A 70 -2.77 -5.96 -15.48
C LEU A 70 -3.68 -5.42 -14.38
N ASN A 71 -3.84 -6.20 -13.30
CA ASN A 71 -4.67 -5.83 -12.14
C ASN A 71 -3.81 -5.87 -10.87
N PRO A 72 -2.82 -4.97 -10.72
CA PRO A 72 -1.98 -4.93 -9.54
C PRO A 72 -2.76 -4.35 -8.35
N THR A 73 -2.66 -4.97 -7.19
CA THR A 73 -3.23 -4.43 -5.95
C THR A 73 -2.16 -3.69 -5.18
N PHE A 74 -2.42 -2.42 -4.87
CA PHE A 74 -1.59 -1.60 -3.99
C PHE A 74 -2.30 -1.38 -2.66
N GLN A 75 -1.54 -1.42 -1.58
CA GLN A 75 -2.02 -1.22 -0.22
C GLN A 75 -1.13 -0.27 0.55
N VAL A 76 -1.72 0.46 1.50
CA VAL A 76 -1.01 1.20 2.53
C VAL A 76 -0.93 0.31 3.76
N GLY A 77 0.24 0.19 4.37
CA GLY A 77 0.39 -0.60 5.59
C GLY A 77 1.83 -0.68 6.11
N PRO A 78 2.03 -1.32 7.26
CA PRO A 78 3.35 -1.44 7.88
C PRO A 78 4.27 -2.31 7.03
N ASN A 79 5.52 -1.87 6.90
CA ASN A 79 6.57 -2.60 6.20
C ASN A 79 7.04 -3.81 7.04
N ALA A 80 6.87 -5.03 6.49
CA ALA A 80 7.31 -6.26 7.16
C ALA A 80 8.81 -6.36 7.48
N GLY A 81 9.66 -5.69 6.69
CA GLY A 81 11.11 -5.59 6.90
C GLY A 81 11.54 -4.38 7.72
N PHE A 82 10.60 -3.57 8.22
CA PHE A 82 10.93 -2.45 9.10
C PHE A 82 11.00 -2.93 10.56
N GLN A 83 12.17 -2.73 11.16
CA GLN A 83 12.42 -2.95 12.58
C GLN A 83 13.29 -1.80 13.09
N ARG A 84 13.01 -1.32 14.30
CA ARG A 84 13.77 -0.26 14.93
C ARG A 84 14.01 -0.60 16.40
N ASN A 85 15.25 -0.44 16.86
CA ASN A 85 15.55 -0.51 18.28
C ASN A 85 15.10 0.81 18.94
N THR A 86 14.38 0.67 20.04
CA THR A 86 13.87 1.78 20.85
C THR A 86 14.35 1.59 22.29
N GLU A 87 14.16 2.59 23.14
CA GLU A 87 14.44 2.47 24.58
C GLU A 87 13.67 1.31 25.25
N PHE A 88 12.54 0.91 24.67
CA PHE A 88 11.71 -0.23 25.12
C PHE A 88 12.04 -1.55 24.38
N GLY A 89 13.20 -1.62 23.71
CA GLY A 89 13.66 -2.77 22.95
C GLY A 89 13.30 -2.74 21.46
N PRO A 90 13.52 -3.84 20.73
CA PRO A 90 13.25 -3.92 19.30
C PRO A 90 11.74 -3.90 19.01
N ARG A 91 11.30 -2.95 18.19
CA ARG A 91 9.91 -2.83 17.74
C ARG A 91 9.79 -3.21 16.27
N ARG A 92 8.87 -4.13 15.96
CA ARG A 92 8.52 -4.58 14.60
C ARG A 92 7.02 -4.38 14.34
N PRO A 93 6.61 -3.20 13.82
CA PRO A 93 5.21 -2.79 13.69
C PRO A 93 4.28 -3.77 13.00
N VAL A 94 4.75 -4.51 11.99
CA VAL A 94 3.93 -5.52 11.29
C VAL A 94 3.33 -6.57 12.23
N LYS A 95 3.98 -6.86 13.38
CA LYS A 95 3.50 -7.87 14.34
C LYS A 95 2.38 -7.38 15.25
N TYR A 96 2.27 -6.06 15.47
CA TYR A 96 1.32 -5.52 16.46
C TYR A 96 0.36 -4.46 15.90
N ALA A 97 0.58 -3.94 14.69
CA ALA A 97 -0.25 -2.88 14.11
C ALA A 97 -1.75 -3.24 14.06
N HIS A 98 -2.08 -4.51 13.80
CA HIS A 98 -3.47 -4.98 13.80
C HIS A 98 -4.10 -4.99 15.20
N LEU A 99 -3.30 -5.24 16.25
CA LEU A 99 -3.76 -5.16 17.64
C LEU A 99 -4.06 -3.72 18.04
N VAL A 100 -3.29 -2.76 17.49
CA VAL A 100 -3.57 -1.33 17.69
C VAL A 100 -4.83 -0.93 16.93
N GLU A 101 -4.98 -1.36 15.67
CA GLU A 101 -6.14 -1.00 14.84
C GLU A 101 -7.46 -1.56 15.40
N PHE A 102 -7.48 -2.82 15.81
CA PHE A 102 -8.70 -3.54 16.15
C PHE A 102 -8.88 -3.82 17.65
N GLY A 103 -7.85 -3.52 18.46
CA GLY A 103 -7.86 -3.87 19.88
C GLY A 103 -7.64 -5.37 20.11
N THR A 104 -7.83 -5.78 21.36
CA THR A 104 -7.78 -7.19 21.77
C THR A 104 -8.90 -7.47 22.76
N ALA A 105 -9.57 -8.61 22.63
CA ALA A 105 -10.57 -9.05 23.59
C ALA A 105 -9.91 -9.52 24.91
N PRO A 106 -10.65 -9.55 26.03
CA PRO A 106 -10.19 -10.18 27.25
C PRO A 106 -9.77 -11.64 27.00
N HIS A 107 -8.63 -12.05 27.54
CA HIS A 107 -8.12 -13.41 27.35
C HIS A 107 -7.20 -13.83 28.49
N TYR A 108 -7.19 -15.13 28.79
CA TYR A 108 -6.26 -15.73 29.74
C TYR A 108 -4.85 -15.80 29.13
N GLN A 109 -3.85 -15.37 29.89
CA GLN A 109 -2.43 -15.41 29.52
C GLN A 109 -1.72 -16.51 30.32
N PRO A 110 -1.60 -17.73 29.78
CA PRO A 110 -1.10 -18.88 30.55
C PRO A 110 0.33 -18.69 31.05
N GLY A 111 1.18 -18.01 30.27
CA GLY A 111 2.56 -17.69 30.69
C GLY A 111 2.67 -16.65 31.81
N ARG A 112 1.56 -16.01 32.21
CA ARG A 112 1.50 -15.06 33.33
C ARG A 112 0.50 -15.47 34.41
N GLY A 113 -0.32 -16.50 34.18
CA GLY A 113 -1.36 -16.93 35.11
C GLY A 113 -2.48 -15.90 35.35
N VAL A 114 -2.63 -14.90 34.46
CA VAL A 114 -3.59 -13.79 34.65
C VAL A 114 -4.54 -13.65 33.45
N VAL A 115 -5.74 -13.12 33.70
CA VAL A 115 -6.67 -12.71 32.64
C VAL A 115 -6.36 -11.27 32.26
N HIS A 116 -5.94 -11.06 31.02
CA HIS A 116 -5.79 -9.71 30.47
C HIS A 116 -7.18 -9.16 30.12
N PRO A 117 -7.55 -7.94 30.55
CA PRO A 117 -8.87 -7.35 30.27
C PRO A 117 -9.07 -6.96 28.79
N GLY A 118 -8.06 -7.18 27.95
CA GLY A 118 -8.04 -6.72 26.56
C GLY A 118 -7.53 -5.29 26.42
N SER A 119 -7.68 -4.74 25.22
CA SER A 119 -7.34 -3.35 24.90
C SER A 119 -8.36 -2.81 23.91
N ALA A 120 -8.81 -1.57 24.13
CA ALA A 120 -9.65 -0.89 23.17
C ALA A 120 -8.91 -0.67 21.82
N PRO A 121 -9.65 -0.62 20.69
CA PRO A 121 -9.09 -0.27 19.40
C PRO A 121 -8.67 1.20 19.35
N HIS A 122 -7.55 1.44 18.68
CA HIS A 122 -7.02 2.76 18.36
C HIS A 122 -6.81 2.84 16.84
N PRO A 123 -7.90 2.98 16.07
CA PRO A 123 -7.85 2.89 14.62
C PRO A 123 -7.07 4.06 14.02
N PHE A 124 -6.14 3.75 13.14
CA PHE A 124 -5.33 4.74 12.42
C PHE A 124 -5.41 4.55 10.90
N MET A 125 -5.66 3.32 10.44
CA MET A 125 -5.83 2.99 9.02
C MET A 125 -7.25 3.22 8.53
N ALA A 126 -8.26 2.73 9.25
CA ALA A 126 -9.67 2.90 8.89
C ALA A 126 -10.06 4.38 8.71
N PRO A 127 -9.78 5.30 9.66
CA PRO A 127 -10.08 6.72 9.46
C PRO A 127 -9.31 7.34 8.29
N ALA A 128 -8.08 6.90 8.04
CA ALA A 128 -7.30 7.36 6.88
C ALA A 128 -7.93 6.90 5.55
N TYR A 129 -8.46 5.67 5.49
CA TYR A 129 -9.16 5.16 4.32
C TYR A 129 -10.44 5.96 4.05
N TYR A 130 -11.34 6.07 5.04
CA TYR A 130 -12.63 6.73 4.86
C TYR A 130 -12.49 8.21 4.49
N SER A 131 -11.52 8.92 5.06
CA SER A 131 -11.28 10.34 4.75
C SER A 131 -10.66 10.60 3.38
N THR A 132 -10.06 9.58 2.72
CA THR A 132 -9.32 9.78 1.48
C THR A 132 -9.80 8.94 0.30
N ARG A 133 -10.74 8.01 0.49
CA ARG A 133 -11.17 7.05 -0.55
C ARG A 133 -11.57 7.71 -1.87
N ASP A 134 -12.37 8.77 -1.84
CA ASP A 134 -12.86 9.44 -3.04
C ASP A 134 -11.73 10.23 -3.72
N GLN A 135 -10.84 10.82 -2.93
CA GLN A 135 -9.65 11.51 -3.42
C GLN A 135 -8.69 10.53 -4.10
N VAL A 136 -8.52 9.31 -3.59
CA VAL A 136 -7.67 8.27 -4.20
C VAL A 136 -8.21 7.90 -5.58
N VAL A 137 -9.52 7.65 -5.69
CA VAL A 137 -10.16 7.30 -6.98
C VAL A 137 -9.97 8.43 -7.98
N LYS A 138 -10.26 9.68 -7.58
CA LYS A 138 -10.07 10.85 -8.45
C LYS A 138 -8.62 11.00 -8.91
N ARG A 139 -7.67 11.00 -7.98
CA ARG A 139 -6.23 11.12 -8.28
C ARG A 139 -5.72 10.00 -9.19
N PHE A 140 -6.27 8.81 -9.07
CA PHE A 140 -5.92 7.70 -9.95
C PHE A 140 -6.42 7.95 -11.37
N GLY A 141 -7.71 8.30 -11.52
CA GLY A 141 -8.32 8.62 -12.81
C GLY A 141 -7.62 9.76 -13.55
N ASP A 142 -7.34 10.85 -12.84
CA ASP A 142 -6.65 12.03 -13.38
C ASP A 142 -5.22 11.71 -13.86
N LYS A 143 -4.56 10.71 -13.26
CA LYS A 143 -3.14 10.43 -13.47
C LYS A 143 -2.88 9.31 -14.48
N ILE A 144 -3.80 8.35 -14.63
CA ILE A 144 -3.55 7.14 -15.43
C ILE A 144 -3.44 7.43 -16.93
N GLY A 145 -4.31 8.29 -17.49
CA GLY A 145 -4.24 8.68 -18.90
C GLY A 145 -2.89 9.29 -19.28
N PRO A 146 -2.45 10.38 -18.61
CA PRO A 146 -1.15 11.00 -18.89
C PRO A 146 0.06 10.06 -18.73
N GLU A 147 0.04 9.16 -17.74
CA GLU A 147 1.15 8.18 -17.58
C GLU A 147 1.13 7.10 -18.67
N MET A 148 -0.05 6.72 -19.17
CA MET A 148 -0.20 5.81 -20.31
C MET A 148 0.33 6.45 -21.60
N GLU A 149 -0.03 7.70 -21.89
CA GLU A 149 0.47 8.45 -23.05
C GLU A 149 1.99 8.61 -23.00
N LYS A 150 2.52 8.99 -21.83
CA LYS A 150 3.98 9.08 -21.62
C LYS A 150 4.68 7.75 -21.87
N ARG A 151 4.06 6.62 -21.49
CA ARG A 151 4.61 5.30 -21.76
C ARG A 151 4.53 4.95 -23.25
N ALA A 152 3.43 5.26 -23.91
CA ALA A 152 3.25 5.05 -25.35
C ALA A 152 4.30 5.83 -26.16
N ALA A 153 4.51 7.12 -25.86
CA ALA A 153 5.52 7.95 -26.51
C ALA A 153 6.94 7.38 -26.35
N LYS A 154 7.28 6.90 -25.13
CA LYS A 154 8.57 6.23 -24.88
C LYS A 154 8.77 4.94 -25.69
N LEU A 155 7.68 4.23 -26.00
CA LEU A 155 7.75 3.02 -26.81
C LEU A 155 7.88 3.36 -28.29
N ALA A 156 7.14 4.35 -28.77
CA ALA A 156 7.26 4.85 -30.14
C ALA A 156 8.69 5.32 -30.44
N ALA A 157 9.32 6.05 -29.52
CA ALA A 157 10.70 6.51 -29.66
C ALA A 157 11.75 5.37 -29.68
N LYS A 158 11.41 4.17 -29.21
CA LYS A 158 12.30 3.00 -29.18
C LYS A 158 12.15 2.07 -30.38
N LEU A 159 11.11 2.25 -31.20
CA LEU A 159 10.94 1.44 -32.40
C LEU A 159 11.96 1.90 -33.46
N PRO A 160 12.72 0.98 -34.08
CA PRO A 160 13.54 1.33 -35.24
C PRO A 160 12.62 1.87 -36.34
N LYS A 161 13.06 2.93 -37.03
CA LYS A 161 12.37 3.50 -38.18
C LYS A 161 12.32 2.49 -39.33
#